data_AF-A0A2D4G074-F1
#
_entry.id   AF-A0A2D4G074-F1
#
_cell.length_a   1.000
_cell.length_b   1.000
_cell.length_c   1.000
_cell.angle_alpha   90.00
_cell.angle_beta   90.00
_cell.angle_gamma   90.00
#
_symmetry.space_group_name_H-M   'P 1'
#
loop_
_entity.id
_entity.type
_entity.pdbx_description
1 polymer ?
#
loop_
_entity_poly.entity_id
_entity_poly.type
_entity_poly.pdbx_seq_one_letter_code
_entity_poly.pdbx_strand_id
1 'polypeptide(L)'
;MTLYACLPARKTIEASQLCQTKKDCPKDFIPSTCVMPSLENHTRLIRVKHPPQIDMLFIGHPMHLQYTVSLSSFVPRYNFLTLDLPLIMETFCKYLISLSGALAVVNAIPCFALDGQWILNSFLEATASKFIVEKQNRELLGFLILLAGSALLAANVALGFWVVTAR
;
A
#
# COMPACT_ATOMS: atom_id res chain seq x y z
N MET A 1 25.70 -32.21 -42.52
CA MET A 1 24.39 -32.18 -41.85
C MET A 1 24.52 -31.22 -40.68
N THR A 2 24.07 -29.97 -40.83
CA THR A 2 24.23 -28.95 -39.77
C THR A 2 23.29 -29.26 -38.63
N LEU A 3 23.83 -29.76 -37.50
CA LEU A 3 23.04 -30.09 -36.31
C LEU A 3 22.46 -28.84 -35.63
N TYR A 4 23.09 -27.68 -35.88
CA TYR A 4 22.73 -26.38 -35.33
C TYR A 4 22.84 -25.29 -36.39
N ALA A 5 21.96 -24.29 -36.30
CA ALA A 5 22.00 -23.08 -37.11
C ALA A 5 21.71 -21.87 -36.23
N CYS A 6 22.44 -20.78 -36.44
CA CYS A 6 22.20 -19.52 -35.74
C CYS A 6 21.08 -18.75 -36.44
N LEU A 7 19.97 -18.53 -35.74
CA LEU A 7 18.82 -17.80 -36.25
C LEU A 7 18.61 -16.52 -35.42
N PRO A 8 18.19 -15.40 -36.03
CA PRO A 8 17.86 -14.18 -35.30
C PRO A 8 16.60 -14.38 -34.47
N ALA A 9 16.77 -14.66 -33.17
CA ALA A 9 15.70 -15.09 -32.26
C ALA A 9 14.41 -14.25 -32.36
N ARG A 10 14.51 -12.92 -32.30
CA ARG A 10 13.34 -12.02 -32.36
C ARG A 10 12.58 -12.15 -33.68
N LYS A 11 13.27 -11.99 -34.81
CA LYS A 11 12.66 -12.07 -36.15
C LYS A 11 12.04 -13.45 -36.42
N THR A 12 12.72 -14.51 -35.99
CA THR A 12 12.23 -15.88 -36.14
C THR A 12 10.96 -16.11 -35.33
N ILE A 13 10.94 -15.70 -34.05
CA ILE A 13 9.79 -15.93 -33.15
C ILE A 13 8.58 -15.07 -33.54
N GLU A 14 8.79 -13.85 -34.01
CA GLU A 14 7.72 -12.95 -34.47
C GLU A 14 7.06 -13.48 -35.75
N ALA A 15 7.84 -14.04 -36.67
CA ALA A 15 7.34 -14.57 -37.95
C ALA A 15 6.84 -16.03 -37.89
N SER A 16 7.15 -16.77 -36.81
CA SER A 16 6.85 -18.21 -36.69
C SER A 16 5.67 -18.53 -35.77
N GLN A 17 5.06 -19.68 -36.01
CA GLN A 17 4.08 -20.31 -35.11
C GLN A 17 4.78 -21.32 -34.17
N LEU A 18 4.17 -21.60 -33.02
CA LEU A 18 4.64 -22.64 -32.10
C LEU A 18 4.51 -24.01 -32.75
N CYS A 19 5.59 -24.79 -32.76
CA CYS A 19 5.63 -26.14 -33.30
C CYS A 19 6.37 -27.08 -32.33
N GLN A 20 5.97 -28.35 -32.29
CA GLN A 20 6.69 -29.41 -31.58
C GLN A 20 7.25 -30.45 -32.56
N THR A 21 6.56 -30.68 -33.66
CA THR A 21 6.97 -31.63 -34.69
C THR A 21 6.93 -30.98 -36.07
N LYS A 22 7.62 -31.59 -37.05
CA LYS A 22 7.60 -31.13 -38.44
C LYS A 22 6.20 -31.15 -39.08
N LYS A 23 5.23 -31.84 -38.47
CA LYS A 23 3.85 -31.92 -38.96
C LYS A 23 3.02 -30.70 -38.55
N ASP A 24 3.45 -29.96 -37.53
CA ASP A 24 2.75 -28.78 -37.02
C ASP A 24 3.01 -27.55 -37.89
N CYS A 25 4.03 -27.61 -38.75
CA CYS A 25 4.33 -26.54 -39.68
C CYS A 25 3.36 -26.57 -40.87
N PRO A 26 2.79 -25.42 -41.29
CA PRO A 26 1.90 -25.36 -42.43
C PRO A 26 2.64 -25.76 -43.70
N LYS A 27 1.99 -26.61 -44.51
CA LYS A 27 2.46 -27.05 -45.83
C LYS A 27 2.15 -26.00 -46.89
N ASP A 28 2.59 -24.77 -46.65
CA ASP A 28 2.43 -23.67 -47.60
C ASP A 28 3.49 -23.69 -48.71
N PHE A 29 3.41 -22.74 -49.65
CA PHE A 29 4.32 -22.59 -50.80
C PHE A 29 5.81 -22.44 -50.44
N ILE A 30 6.13 -22.12 -49.19
CA ILE A 30 7.51 -21.95 -48.72
C ILE A 30 7.84 -23.13 -47.80
N PRO A 31 8.95 -23.87 -48.03
CA PRO A 31 9.34 -24.96 -47.16
C PRO A 31 9.64 -24.43 -45.76
N SER A 32 8.78 -24.78 -44.80
CA SER A 32 8.93 -24.44 -43.39
C SER A 32 9.51 -25.63 -42.62
N THR A 33 10.35 -25.37 -41.63
CA THR A 33 10.95 -26.41 -40.78
C THR A 33 10.78 -26.02 -39.32
N CYS A 34 10.29 -26.96 -38.52
CA CYS A 34 10.23 -26.76 -37.08
C CYS A 34 11.64 -26.80 -36.49
N VAL A 35 12.03 -25.71 -35.85
CA VAL A 35 13.32 -25.54 -35.19
C VAL A 35 13.10 -25.33 -33.70
N MET A 36 13.89 -26.02 -32.89
CA MET A 36 13.88 -25.86 -31.43
C MET A 36 15.19 -25.19 -30.99
N PRO A 37 15.14 -24.26 -30.03
CA PRO A 37 16.33 -23.60 -29.53
C PRO A 37 17.20 -24.62 -28.77
N SER A 38 18.50 -24.65 -29.06
CA SER A 38 19.46 -25.42 -28.26
C SER A 38 19.76 -24.65 -26.99
N LEU A 39 19.31 -25.16 -25.86
CA LEU A 39 19.40 -24.52 -24.54
C LEU A 39 19.97 -25.51 -23.52
N GLU A 40 20.59 -25.00 -22.47
CA GLU A 40 21.07 -25.82 -21.35
C GLU A 40 19.92 -26.45 -20.57
N ASN A 41 20.21 -27.56 -19.89
CA ASN A 41 19.24 -28.25 -19.05
C ASN A 41 18.60 -27.25 -18.05
N HIS A 42 17.27 -27.31 -17.93
CA HIS A 42 16.45 -26.41 -17.08
C HIS A 42 16.31 -24.95 -17.52
N THR A 43 16.92 -24.54 -18.64
CA THR A 43 16.65 -23.25 -19.26
C THR A 43 15.59 -23.38 -20.35
N ARG A 44 14.78 -22.34 -20.51
CA ARG A 44 13.72 -22.25 -21.51
C ARG A 44 13.72 -20.86 -22.13
N LEU A 45 13.39 -20.80 -23.42
CA LEU A 45 13.07 -19.56 -24.12
C LEU A 45 11.58 -19.29 -23.95
N ILE A 46 11.24 -18.19 -23.27
CA ILE A 46 9.87 -17.80 -22.94
C ILE A 46 9.56 -16.48 -23.64
N ARG A 47 8.43 -16.43 -24.34
CA ARG A 47 7.89 -15.21 -24.96
C ARG A 47 6.77 -14.66 -24.09
N VAL A 48 7.00 -13.51 -23.48
CA VAL A 48 6.01 -12.79 -22.67
C VAL A 48 5.30 -11.79 -23.57
N LYS A 49 3.99 -11.98 -23.76
CA LYS A 49 3.13 -11.08 -24.54
C LYS A 49 2.55 -10.00 -23.66
N HIS A 50 2.76 -8.74 -24.01
CA HIS A 50 2.21 -7.60 -23.26
C HIS A 50 1.64 -6.53 -24.21
N PRO A 51 0.46 -6.74 -24.81
CA PRO A 51 -0.14 -5.77 -25.73
C PRO A 51 -0.43 -4.44 -25.03
N PRO A 52 -0.13 -3.26 -25.64
CA PRO A 52 0.30 -2.99 -27.01
C PRO A 52 1.83 -2.99 -27.22
N GLN A 53 2.60 -3.38 -26.22
CA GLN A 53 4.06 -3.29 -26.21
C GLN A 53 4.69 -4.52 -26.88
N ILE A 54 5.96 -4.37 -27.29
CA ILE A 54 6.71 -5.42 -27.98
C ILE A 54 6.92 -6.61 -27.05
N ASP A 55 6.75 -7.82 -27.58
CA ASP A 55 6.96 -9.05 -26.82
C ASP A 55 8.39 -9.12 -26.25
N MET A 56 8.45 -9.44 -24.95
CA MET A 56 9.70 -9.66 -24.24
C MET A 56 10.11 -11.12 -24.39
N LEU A 57 11.38 -11.34 -24.74
CA LEU A 57 11.98 -12.67 -24.79
C LEU A 57 12.85 -12.86 -23.56
N PHE A 58 12.57 -13.92 -22.82
CA PHE A 58 13.32 -14.32 -21.64
C PHE A 58 14.00 -15.67 -21.88
N ILE A 59 15.29 -15.77 -21.56
CA ILE A 59 16.05 -17.02 -21.61
C ILE A 59 16.55 -17.30 -20.21
N GLY A 60 16.10 -18.40 -19.62
CA GLY A 60 16.53 -18.76 -18.27
C GLY A 60 15.62 -19.79 -17.62
N HIS A 61 15.74 -19.92 -16.31
CA HIS A 61 14.89 -20.81 -15.53
C HIS A 61 13.50 -20.19 -15.34
N PRO A 62 12.39 -20.90 -15.63
CA PRO A 62 11.03 -20.35 -15.53
C PRO A 62 10.67 -19.77 -14.15
N MET A 63 11.21 -20.33 -13.06
CA MET A 63 10.95 -19.81 -11.71
C MET A 63 11.53 -18.40 -11.51
N HIS A 64 12.65 -18.06 -12.14
CA HIS A 64 13.25 -16.73 -12.00
C HIS A 64 12.35 -15.66 -12.61
N LEU A 65 11.62 -15.99 -13.67
CA LEU A 65 10.67 -15.08 -14.29
C LEU A 65 9.57 -14.69 -13.29
N GLN A 66 9.03 -15.65 -12.53
CA GLN A 66 7.97 -15.40 -11.55
C GLN A 66 8.41 -14.42 -10.45
N TYR A 67 9.66 -14.49 -10.00
CA TYR A 67 10.20 -13.57 -8.99
C TYR A 67 10.64 -12.21 -9.55
N THR A 68 10.77 -12.09 -10.87
CA THR A 68 11.22 -10.85 -11.53
C THR A 68 10.06 -10.00 -12.05
N VAL A 69 8.88 -10.59 -12.26
CA VAL A 69 7.69 -9.85 -12.67
C VAL A 69 7.04 -9.17 -11.46
N SER A 70 6.99 -7.84 -11.48
CA SER A 70 6.19 -7.04 -10.56
C SER A 70 5.04 -6.38 -11.31
N LEU A 71 3.90 -6.22 -10.62
CA LEU A 71 2.80 -5.42 -11.15
C LEU A 71 3.12 -3.95 -10.90
N SER A 72 3.14 -3.15 -11.97
CA SER A 72 3.26 -1.70 -11.84
C SER A 72 1.99 -1.11 -11.22
N SER A 73 2.12 0.08 -10.64
CA SER A 73 0.96 0.89 -10.23
C SER A 73 -0.01 1.07 -11.39
N PHE A 74 -1.29 1.23 -11.07
CA PHE A 74 -2.35 1.43 -12.06
C PHE A 74 -2.10 2.71 -12.87
N VAL A 75 -1.94 2.58 -14.19
CA VAL A 75 -1.79 3.71 -15.12
C VAL A 75 -3.05 3.77 -16.00
N PRO A 76 -3.84 4.85 -15.95
CA PRO A 76 -5.07 4.94 -16.73
C PRO A 76 -4.77 4.97 -18.24
N ARG A 77 -5.54 4.20 -19.00
CA ARG A 77 -5.40 4.09 -20.47
C ARG A 77 -5.90 5.35 -21.21
N TYR A 78 -6.74 6.15 -20.57
CA TYR A 78 -7.32 7.38 -21.12
C TYR A 78 -7.07 8.54 -20.15
N ASN A 79 -6.47 9.62 -20.65
CA ASN A 79 -6.09 10.79 -19.84
C ASN A 79 -7.28 11.70 -19.46
N PHE A 80 -8.51 11.37 -19.88
CA PHE A 80 -9.69 12.20 -19.64
C PHE A 80 -10.34 11.97 -18.27
N LEU A 81 -10.18 10.75 -17.71
CA LEU A 81 -10.48 10.51 -16.30
C LEU A 81 -9.14 10.38 -15.57
N THR A 82 -8.64 11.49 -15.02
CA THR A 82 -7.65 11.45 -13.94
C THR A 82 -8.28 10.69 -12.77
N LEU A 83 -8.04 9.38 -12.74
CA LEU A 83 -8.48 8.44 -11.72
C LEU A 83 -7.70 8.63 -10.39
N ASP A 84 -7.36 9.88 -10.06
CA ASP A 84 -6.80 10.26 -8.78
C ASP A 84 -7.91 10.43 -7.73
N LEU A 85 -9.18 10.50 -8.15
CA LEU A 85 -10.33 10.62 -7.25
C LEU A 85 -10.36 9.56 -6.14
N PRO A 86 -10.19 8.24 -6.43
CA PRO A 86 -10.11 7.22 -5.40
C PRO A 86 -8.95 7.45 -4.43
N LEU A 87 -7.77 7.83 -4.93
CA LEU A 87 -6.58 8.08 -4.11
C LEU A 87 -6.77 9.32 -3.22
N ILE A 88 -7.35 10.39 -3.77
CA ILE A 88 -7.67 11.62 -3.06
C ILE A 88 -8.73 11.34 -1.99
N MET A 89 -9.80 10.61 -2.33
CA MET A 89 -10.85 10.23 -1.39
C MET A 89 -10.31 9.34 -0.27
N GLU A 90 -9.49 8.34 -0.60
CA GLU A 90 -8.84 7.48 0.40
C GLU A 90 -7.97 8.31 1.34
N THR A 91 -7.13 9.18 0.78
CA THR A 91 -6.22 10.04 1.54
C THR A 91 -6.99 11.02 2.41
N PHE A 92 -8.04 11.63 1.87
CA PHE A 92 -8.92 12.55 2.57
C PHE A 92 -9.64 11.87 3.73
N CYS A 93 -10.23 10.69 3.51
CA CYS A 93 -10.88 9.91 4.57
C CYS A 93 -9.89 9.51 5.66
N LYS A 94 -8.66 9.08 5.31
CA LYS A 94 -7.61 8.77 6.28
C LYS A 94 -7.29 9.98 7.16
N TYR A 95 -7.10 11.15 6.56
CA TYR A 95 -6.81 12.37 7.32
C TYR A 95 -7.99 12.84 8.14
N LEU A 96 -9.22 12.78 7.62
CA LEU A 96 -10.41 13.11 8.39
C LEU A 96 -10.52 12.25 9.64
N ILE A 97 -10.47 10.92 9.49
CA ILE A 97 -10.59 9.99 10.62
C ILE A 97 -9.45 10.22 11.61
N SER A 98 -8.21 10.38 11.12
CA SER A 98 -7.05 10.59 11.99
C SER A 98 -7.10 11.91 12.75
N LEU A 99 -7.41 13.02 12.08
CA LEU A 99 -7.42 14.35 12.70
C LEU A 99 -8.63 14.52 13.61
N SER A 100 -9.83 14.12 13.16
CA SER A 100 -11.03 14.16 14.01
C SER A 100 -10.91 13.22 15.20
N GLY A 101 -10.33 12.03 15.01
CA GLY A 101 -10.07 11.09 16.09
C GLY A 101 -9.09 11.65 17.13
N ALA A 102 -7.98 12.23 16.69
CA ALA A 102 -7.02 12.87 17.59
C ALA A 102 -7.66 14.04 18.37
N LEU A 103 -8.43 14.90 17.69
CA LEU A 103 -9.11 16.03 18.32
C LEU A 103 -10.17 15.56 19.34
N ALA A 104 -10.93 14.52 19.01
CA ALA A 104 -11.91 13.93 19.92
C ALA A 104 -11.26 13.36 21.18
N VAL A 105 -10.13 12.67 21.04
CA VAL A 105 -9.37 12.14 22.19
C VAL A 105 -8.85 13.30 23.05
N VAL A 106 -8.24 14.33 22.46
CA VAL A 106 -7.73 15.49 23.20
C VAL A 106 -8.85 16.19 23.97
N ASN A 107 -10.00 16.42 23.33
CA ASN A 107 -11.16 17.06 23.95
C ASN A 107 -11.75 16.22 25.11
N ALA A 108 -11.63 14.90 25.06
CA ALA A 108 -12.13 14.02 26.13
C ALA A 108 -11.23 13.96 27.37
N ILE A 109 -9.97 14.41 27.30
CA ILE A 109 -9.03 14.39 28.44
C ILE A 109 -9.52 15.36 29.53
N PRO A 110 -9.54 14.96 30.82
CA PRO A 110 -9.94 15.82 31.92
C PRO A 110 -8.89 16.91 32.20
N CYS A 111 -8.94 17.99 31.44
CA CYS A 111 -8.10 19.19 31.58
C CYS A 111 -8.97 20.44 31.62
N PHE A 112 -8.44 21.54 32.15
CA PHE A 112 -9.13 22.83 32.14
C PHE A 112 -9.38 23.33 30.72
N ALA A 113 -10.55 23.94 30.51
CA ALA A 113 -10.99 24.51 29.23
C ALA A 113 -11.15 23.51 28.06
N LEU A 114 -11.22 22.21 28.35
CA LEU A 114 -11.57 21.15 27.40
C LEU A 114 -12.90 20.48 27.78
N ASP A 115 -13.54 19.81 26.82
CA ASP A 115 -14.83 19.13 27.05
C ASP A 115 -14.75 18.06 28.16
N GLY A 116 -13.58 17.47 28.35
CA GLY A 116 -13.27 16.50 29.41
C GLY A 116 -13.49 17.05 30.82
N GLN A 117 -13.42 18.37 31.02
CA GLN A 117 -13.77 18.98 32.30
C GLN A 117 -15.23 18.72 32.68
N TRP A 118 -16.14 18.93 31.72
CA TRP A 118 -17.57 18.74 31.92
C TRP A 118 -17.91 17.26 32.00
N ILE A 119 -17.27 16.43 31.17
CA ILE A 119 -17.44 14.97 31.21
C ILE A 119 -17.04 14.42 32.60
N LEU A 120 -15.91 14.85 33.15
CA LEU A 120 -15.47 14.44 34.49
C LEU A 120 -16.47 14.88 35.56
N ASN A 121 -16.91 16.13 35.53
CA ASN A 121 -17.85 16.66 36.53
C ASN A 121 -19.18 15.90 36.50
N SER A 122 -19.75 15.65 35.31
CA SER A 122 -20.95 14.84 35.15
C SER A 122 -20.73 13.38 35.58
N PHE A 123 -19.57 12.80 35.30
CA PHE A 123 -19.23 11.44 35.71
C PHE A 123 -19.10 11.31 37.24
N LEU A 124 -18.44 12.27 37.89
CA LEU A 124 -18.32 12.33 39.34
C LEU A 124 -19.68 12.58 40.00
N GLU A 125 -20.57 13.35 39.38
CA GLU A 125 -21.93 13.54 39.87
C GLU A 125 -22.79 12.28 39.76
N ALA A 126 -22.71 11.57 38.64
CA ALA A 126 -23.46 10.33 38.44
C ALA A 126 -22.97 9.17 39.31
N THR A 127 -21.65 9.05 39.53
CA THR A 127 -21.04 7.86 40.13
C THR A 127 -20.64 8.09 41.59
N ALA A 128 -19.95 9.21 41.87
CA ALA A 128 -19.40 9.47 43.20
C ALA A 128 -20.44 10.01 44.18
N SER A 129 -21.63 10.44 43.73
CA SER A 129 -22.76 10.75 44.61
C SER A 129 -23.21 9.56 45.47
N LYS A 130 -22.96 8.33 45.02
CA LYS A 130 -23.28 7.11 45.78
C LYS A 130 -22.25 6.75 46.86
N PHE A 131 -21.00 7.18 46.71
CA PHE A 131 -19.89 6.81 47.60
C PHE A 131 -19.38 7.96 48.48
N ILE A 132 -19.45 9.20 47.98
CA ILE A 132 -18.97 10.40 48.66
C ILE A 132 -20.15 11.36 48.82
N VAL A 133 -20.73 11.37 50.02
CA VAL A 133 -21.89 12.20 50.38
C VAL A 133 -21.51 13.69 50.40
N GLU A 134 -20.27 14.01 50.76
CA GLU A 134 -19.79 15.37 50.91
C GLU A 134 -19.46 16.02 49.56
N LYS A 135 -20.22 17.05 49.18
CA LYS A 135 -20.03 17.79 47.92
C LYS A 135 -18.63 18.41 47.82
N GLN A 136 -18.11 18.95 48.93
CA GLN A 136 -16.80 19.61 48.96
C GLN A 136 -15.64 18.67 48.60
N ASN A 137 -15.68 17.42 49.07
CA ASN A 137 -14.65 16.42 48.77
C ASN A 137 -14.68 15.98 47.29
N ARG A 138 -15.87 15.97 46.67
CA ARG A 138 -16.03 15.67 45.24
C ARG A 138 -15.48 16.78 44.35
N GLU A 139 -15.75 18.04 44.69
CA GLU A 139 -15.22 19.20 43.98
C GLU A 139 -13.69 19.25 44.07
N LEU A 140 -13.13 18.98 45.26
CA LEU A 140 -11.69 18.95 45.47
C LEU A 140 -11.02 17.81 44.67
N LEU A 141 -11.64 16.63 44.64
CA LEU A 141 -11.17 15.51 43.81
C LEU A 141 -11.19 15.86 42.32
N GLY A 142 -12.30 16.43 41.84
CA GLY A 142 -12.42 16.90 40.45
C GLY A 142 -11.33 17.92 40.10
N PHE A 143 -11.13 18.91 40.97
CA PHE A 143 -10.07 19.92 40.79
C PHE A 143 -8.66 19.30 40.73
N LEU A 144 -8.33 18.34 41.59
CA LEU A 144 -7.04 17.66 41.58
C LEU A 144 -6.81 16.88 40.28
N ILE A 145 -7.83 16.17 39.78
CA ILE A 145 -7.76 15.43 38.52
C ILE A 145 -7.54 16.41 37.35
N LEU A 146 -8.28 17.52 37.30
CA LEU A 146 -8.15 18.53 36.25
C LEU A 146 -6.78 19.22 36.28
N LEU A 147 -6.26 19.51 37.46
CA LEU A 147 -4.93 20.10 37.64
C LEU A 147 -3.84 19.14 37.14
N ALA A 148 -3.90 17.87 37.55
CA ALA A 148 -2.97 16.85 37.12
C ALA A 148 -3.00 16.64 35.59
N GLY A 149 -4.21 16.53 35.01
CA GLY A 149 -4.40 16.40 33.57
C GLY A 149 -3.80 17.59 32.80
N SER A 150 -4.11 18.81 33.24
CA SER A 150 -3.64 20.03 32.59
C SER A 150 -2.12 20.19 32.67
N ALA A 151 -1.53 19.86 33.83
CA ALA A 151 -0.08 19.87 34.01
C ALA A 151 0.62 18.86 33.09
N LEU A 152 0.06 17.64 32.97
CA LEU A 152 0.60 16.59 32.12
C LEU A 152 0.48 16.94 30.63
N LEU A 153 -0.63 17.55 30.21
CA LEU A 153 -0.80 18.05 28.85
C LEU A 153 0.20 19.17 28.53
N ALA A 154 0.34 20.16 29.42
CA ALA A 154 1.28 21.26 29.25
C ALA A 154 2.74 20.76 29.18
N ALA A 155 3.11 19.79 30.01
CA ALA A 155 4.44 19.18 29.98
C ALA A 155 4.70 18.46 28.64
N ASN A 156 3.74 17.69 28.13
CA ASN A 156 3.87 17.01 26.83
C ASN A 156 3.97 18.00 25.68
N VAL A 157 3.18 19.08 25.68
CA VAL A 157 3.27 20.13 24.67
C VAL A 157 4.63 20.83 24.72
N ALA A 158 5.10 21.19 25.92
CA ALA A 158 6.41 21.82 26.09
C ALA A 158 7.56 20.90 25.64
N LEU A 159 7.52 19.62 26.01
CA LEU A 159 8.49 18.62 25.56
C LEU A 159 8.44 18.41 24.04
N GLY A 160 7.25 18.38 23.46
CA GLY A 160 7.06 18.28 22.01
C GLY A 160 7.68 19.47 21.27
N PHE A 161 7.40 20.70 21.72
CA PHE A 161 8.02 21.90 21.18
C PHE A 161 9.54 21.88 21.35
N TRP A 162 10.04 21.51 22.53
CA TRP A 162 11.47 21.41 22.81
C TRP A 162 12.17 20.43 21.87
N VAL A 163 11.61 19.24 21.65
CA VAL A 163 12.19 18.24 20.74
C VAL A 163 12.23 18.74 19.30
N VAL A 164 11.24 19.53 18.88
CA VAL A 164 11.20 20.11 17.52
C VAL A 164 12.21 21.26 17.36
N THR A 165 12.43 22.09 18.39
CA THR A 165 13.35 23.23 18.32
C THR A 165 14.80 22.89 18.67
N ALA A 166 15.03 21.83 19.43
CA ALA A 166 16.38 21.35 19.80
C ALA A 166 17.01 20.44 18.74
N ARG A 167 16.35 20.25 17.59
CA ARG A 167 16.84 19.51 16.43
C ARG A 167 17.18 20.46 15.30
#